data_AF-A0A3P1XHE1-F1
#
_entry.id   AF-A0A3P1XHE1-F1
#
_cell.length_a   1.000
_cell.length_b   1.000
_cell.length_c   1.000
_cell.angle_alpha   90.00
_cell.angle_beta   90.00
_cell.angle_gamma   90.00
#
_symmetry.space_group_name_H-M   'P 1'
#
loop_
_entity.id
_entity.type
_entity.pdbx_description
1 polymer ?
#
loop_
_entity_poly.entity_id
_entity_poly.type
_entity_poly.pdbx_seq_one_letter_code
_entity_poly.pdbx_strand_id
1 'polypeptide(L)'
;NIRLHTALYREAFNGKDVVRYADKLEIVLAGIREYPNSIAINCDEARVADADRKIWIARNIINALKNDEICVYYQPIVDLPTGKVLGAEALCRWNSPEKGFVPPAEFIPVAETCGLINELGYFVLKKSIHEFAIYKQRLGFSDKFILHINVSPWQLNEPLFYECVRELIESESLYP
;
A
#
# COMPACT_ATOMS: atom_id res chain seq x y z
N ASN A 1 -4.57 14.57 -12.29
CA ASN A 1 -3.17 14.95 -12.59
C ASN A 1 -2.37 15.09 -11.31
N ILE A 2 -1.79 13.98 -10.82
CA ILE A 2 -0.81 14.02 -9.73
C ILE A 2 0.50 14.52 -10.34
N ARG A 3 1.02 15.67 -9.87
CA ARG A 3 2.32 16.20 -10.30
C ARG A 3 3.35 15.76 -9.26
N LEU A 4 4.21 14.80 -9.62
CA LEU A 4 5.30 14.35 -8.76
C LEU A 4 6.52 15.23 -8.98
N HIS A 5 6.81 16.11 -8.02
CA HIS A 5 8.08 16.83 -7.96
C HIS A 5 9.10 15.97 -7.23
N THR A 6 10.00 15.38 -8.00
CA THR A 6 11.09 14.56 -7.47
C THR A 6 12.28 15.45 -7.13
N ALA A 7 12.53 15.69 -5.85
CA ALA A 7 13.85 16.15 -5.42
C ALA A 7 14.73 14.93 -5.20
N LEU A 8 15.48 14.53 -6.24
CA LEU A 8 16.54 13.53 -6.11
C LEU A 8 17.70 14.15 -5.35
N TYR A 9 17.89 13.70 -4.11
CA TYR A 9 19.07 14.06 -3.36
C TYR A 9 20.22 13.11 -3.70
N ARG A 10 21.40 13.67 -3.98
CA ARG A 10 22.56 12.87 -4.38
C ARG A 10 23.40 12.46 -3.16
N GLU A 11 23.75 13.28 -2.19
CA GLU A 11 24.78 12.91 -1.20
C GLU A 11 24.29 12.16 0.07
N ALA A 12 25.07 11.20 0.61
CA ALA A 12 24.73 10.49 1.85
C ALA A 12 24.75 11.38 3.11
N PHE A 13 23.81 11.16 4.05
CA PHE A 13 23.75 11.89 5.33
C PHE A 13 24.94 11.59 6.25
N ASN A 14 25.86 12.56 6.38
CA ASN A 14 27.04 12.43 7.25
C ASN A 14 27.01 13.34 8.50
N GLY A 15 25.88 14.03 8.75
CA GLY A 15 25.65 14.86 9.93
C GLY A 15 26.50 16.14 10.04
N LYS A 16 27.35 16.45 9.05
CA LYS A 16 28.31 17.57 9.14
C LYS A 16 27.80 18.90 8.56
N ASP A 17 26.71 18.89 7.79
CA ASP A 17 26.24 20.07 7.05
C ASP A 17 24.72 20.32 7.18
N VAL A 18 24.25 20.53 8.42
CA VAL A 18 22.83 20.75 8.77
C VAL A 18 22.18 21.89 7.97
N VAL A 19 22.90 22.99 7.72
CA VAL A 19 22.40 24.16 6.95
C VAL A 19 22.07 23.77 5.51
N ARG A 20 22.92 22.95 4.89
CA ARG A 20 22.73 22.48 3.50
C ARG A 20 21.54 21.52 3.37
N TYR A 21 21.05 20.92 4.45
CA TYR A 21 19.82 20.13 4.46
C TYR A 21 18.58 20.99 4.63
N ALA A 22 18.67 22.07 5.41
CA ALA A 22 17.58 23.03 5.58
C ALA A 22 17.20 23.70 4.25
N ASP A 23 18.18 24.19 3.49
CA ASP A 23 17.95 24.81 2.17
C ASP A 23 17.30 23.82 1.18
N LYS A 24 17.59 22.52 1.31
CA LYS A 24 17.07 21.47 0.43
C LYS A 24 15.66 21.04 0.80
N LEU A 25 15.38 20.92 2.10
CA LEU A 25 14.02 20.78 2.60
C LEU A 25 13.19 21.98 2.19
N GLU A 26 13.75 23.18 2.18
CA GLU A 26 13.08 24.39 1.73
C GLU A 26 12.68 24.31 0.25
N ILE A 27 13.52 23.77 -0.63
CA ILE A 27 13.19 23.51 -2.04
C ILE A 27 12.06 22.48 -2.17
N VAL A 28 12.13 21.38 -1.43
CA VAL A 28 11.08 20.34 -1.43
C VAL A 28 9.76 20.92 -0.93
N LEU A 29 9.80 21.68 0.17
CA LEU A 29 8.64 22.33 0.77
C LEU A 29 8.07 23.42 -0.14
N ALA A 30 8.91 24.18 -0.85
CA ALA A 30 8.48 25.15 -1.84
C ALA A 30 7.73 24.46 -2.99
N GLY A 31 8.26 23.34 -3.51
CA GLY A 31 7.58 22.54 -4.53
C GLY A 31 6.25 21.95 -4.05
N ILE A 32 6.18 21.45 -2.81
CA ILE A 32 4.92 20.97 -2.20
C ILE A 32 3.91 22.10 -2.00
N ARG A 33 4.36 23.30 -1.58
CA ARG A 33 3.50 24.49 -1.41
C ARG A 33 2.92 24.96 -2.74
N GLU A 34 3.71 24.95 -3.80
CA GLU A 34 3.26 25.35 -5.14
C GLU A 34 2.33 24.29 -5.76
N TYR A 35 2.54 23.01 -5.44
CA TYR A 35 1.77 21.88 -5.96
C TYR A 35 1.34 20.95 -4.81
N PRO A 36 0.16 21.18 -4.21
CA PRO A 36 -0.27 20.48 -2.98
C PRO A 36 -0.39 18.95 -3.07
N ASN A 37 -0.39 18.38 -4.28
CA ASN A 37 -0.42 16.94 -4.52
C ASN A 37 0.98 16.34 -4.82
N SER A 38 2.04 17.02 -4.39
CA SER A 38 3.42 16.58 -4.60
C SER A 38 3.83 15.53 -3.58
N ILE A 39 4.63 14.55 -4.03
CA ILE A 39 5.18 13.48 -3.20
C ILE A 39 6.70 13.60 -3.20
N ALA A 40 7.28 13.67 -2.00
CA ALA A 40 8.73 13.69 -1.80
C ALA A 40 9.25 12.27 -1.55
N ILE A 41 10.31 11.87 -2.26
CA ILE A 41 10.96 10.57 -2.09
C ILE A 41 12.43 10.82 -1.74
N ASN A 42 12.89 10.30 -0.60
CA ASN A 42 14.28 10.38 -0.18
C ASN A 42 15.06 9.15 -0.69
N CYS A 43 16.25 9.34 -1.26
CA CYS A 43 17.14 8.29 -1.74
C CYS A 43 18.61 8.67 -1.49
N ASP A 44 19.43 7.73 -1.01
CA ASP A 44 20.88 7.88 -0.87
C ASP A 44 21.64 7.47 -2.15
N GLU A 45 22.79 8.12 -2.41
CA GLU A 45 23.63 8.07 -3.63
C GLU A 45 23.96 6.69 -4.20
N ALA A 46 24.04 5.65 -3.36
CA ALA A 46 24.48 4.32 -3.77
C ALA A 46 23.46 3.54 -4.63
N ARG A 47 22.26 4.11 -4.88
CA ARG A 47 21.11 3.37 -5.42
C ARG A 47 20.23 4.19 -6.39
N VAL A 48 20.84 4.90 -7.34
CA VAL A 48 20.10 5.72 -8.34
C VAL A 48 19.04 4.89 -9.11
N ALA A 49 19.33 3.64 -9.47
CA ALA A 49 18.36 2.75 -10.12
C ALA A 49 17.17 2.42 -9.21
N ASP A 50 17.37 2.31 -7.89
CA ASP A 50 16.28 2.09 -6.93
C ASP A 50 15.41 3.35 -6.81
N ALA A 51 15.98 4.54 -7.02
CA ALA A 51 15.24 5.79 -7.00
C ALA A 51 14.24 5.87 -8.17
N ASP A 52 14.68 5.60 -9.39
CA ASP A 52 13.79 5.58 -10.57
C ASP A 52 12.66 4.55 -10.40
N ARG A 53 12.96 3.39 -9.83
CA ARG A 53 11.96 2.36 -9.52
C ARG A 53 10.92 2.84 -8.51
N LYS A 54 11.35 3.43 -7.40
CA LYS A 54 10.44 3.99 -6.38
C LYS A 54 9.59 5.15 -6.92
N ILE A 55 10.19 6.02 -7.73
CA ILE A 55 9.48 7.12 -8.40
C ILE A 55 8.40 6.57 -9.33
N TRP A 56 8.73 5.57 -10.14
CA TRP A 56 7.75 4.92 -11.01
C TRP A 56 6.62 4.29 -10.19
N ILE A 57 6.92 3.59 -9.09
CA ILE A 57 5.92 3.01 -8.19
C ILE A 57 4.99 4.11 -7.65
N ALA A 58 5.54 5.17 -7.06
CA ALA A 58 4.75 6.25 -6.46
C ALA A 58 3.84 6.95 -7.50
N ARG A 59 4.32 7.12 -8.73
CA ARG A 59 3.56 7.72 -9.84
C ARG A 59 2.39 6.85 -10.30
N ASN A 60 2.56 5.52 -10.24
CA ASN A 60 1.64 4.60 -10.90
C ASN A 60 0.70 3.88 -9.95
N ILE A 61 1.00 3.77 -8.66
CA ILE A 61 0.24 2.91 -7.73
C ILE A 61 -1.26 3.25 -7.70
N ILE A 62 -1.64 4.53 -7.68
CA ILE A 62 -3.05 4.94 -7.69
C ILE A 62 -3.74 4.64 -9.02
N ASN A 63 -3.03 4.78 -10.15
CA ASN A 63 -3.58 4.41 -11.46
C ASN A 63 -3.69 2.89 -11.58
N ALA A 64 -2.73 2.14 -11.04
CA ALA A 64 -2.72 0.69 -11.02
C ALA A 64 -3.91 0.12 -10.23
N LEU A 65 -4.34 0.78 -9.14
CA LEU A 65 -5.58 0.45 -8.44
C LEU A 65 -6.83 0.64 -9.32
N LYS A 66 -6.87 1.70 -10.14
CA LYS A 66 -8.00 2.01 -11.03
C LYS A 66 -8.06 1.13 -12.28
N ASN A 67 -6.91 0.62 -12.70
CA ASN A 67 -6.75 -0.18 -13.91
C ASN A 67 -6.76 -1.69 -13.63
N ASP A 68 -7.15 -2.11 -12.41
CA ASP A 68 -7.12 -3.52 -11.98
C ASP A 68 -5.74 -4.22 -12.13
N GLU A 69 -4.66 -3.45 -12.10
CA GLU A 69 -3.29 -3.98 -12.12
C GLU A 69 -2.88 -4.50 -10.73
N ILE A 70 -3.48 -3.91 -9.69
CA ILE A 70 -3.32 -4.35 -8.31
C ILE A 70 -4.51 -5.20 -7.91
N CYS A 71 -4.24 -6.45 -7.54
CA CYS A 71 -5.22 -7.47 -7.18
C CYS A 71 -4.92 -8.08 -5.82
N VAL A 72 -5.91 -8.76 -5.24
CA VAL A 72 -5.78 -9.51 -3.99
C VAL A 72 -5.74 -11.00 -4.33
N TYR A 73 -4.73 -11.69 -3.82
CA TYR A 73 -4.60 -13.14 -3.90
C TYR A 73 -4.81 -13.71 -2.50
N TYR A 74 -5.31 -14.95 -2.41
CA TYR A 74 -5.63 -15.59 -1.14
C TYR A 74 -4.73 -16.79 -0.90
N GLN A 75 -3.93 -16.74 0.16
CA GLN A 75 -3.10 -17.85 0.58
C GLN A 75 -3.84 -18.67 1.65
N PRO A 76 -4.14 -19.97 1.42
CA PRO A 76 -4.84 -20.79 2.41
C PRO A 76 -4.03 -20.97 3.70
N ILE A 77 -4.74 -20.89 4.84
CA ILE A 77 -4.23 -21.26 6.16
C ILE A 77 -4.83 -22.62 6.52
N VAL A 78 -3.98 -23.60 6.83
CA VAL A 78 -4.40 -25.00 7.02
C VAL A 78 -4.06 -25.51 8.42
N ASP A 79 -4.95 -26.33 8.96
CA ASP A 79 -4.69 -27.14 10.14
C ASP A 79 -3.72 -28.27 9.77
N LEU A 80 -2.52 -28.30 10.38
CA LEU A 80 -1.49 -29.28 10.02
C LEU A 80 -1.91 -30.74 10.27
N PRO A 81 -2.55 -31.09 11.41
CA PRO A 81 -2.97 -32.47 11.64
C PRO A 81 -4.04 -32.98 10.67
N THR A 82 -5.03 -32.14 10.33
CA THR A 82 -6.19 -32.57 9.53
C THR A 82 -6.14 -32.17 8.06
N GLY A 83 -5.22 -31.27 7.68
CA GLY A 83 -5.14 -30.68 6.34
C GLY A 83 -6.31 -29.77 5.98
N LYS A 84 -7.22 -29.47 6.92
CA LYS A 84 -8.40 -28.64 6.68
C LYS A 84 -8.00 -27.17 6.52
N VAL A 85 -8.60 -26.50 5.54
CA VAL A 85 -8.47 -25.05 5.39
C VAL A 85 -9.25 -24.36 6.50
N LEU A 86 -8.55 -23.61 7.34
CA LEU A 86 -9.10 -22.83 8.45
C LEU A 86 -9.39 -21.38 8.05
N GLY A 87 -8.78 -20.90 6.98
CA GLY A 87 -8.86 -19.50 6.60
C GLY A 87 -8.02 -19.18 5.39
N ALA A 88 -7.88 -17.89 5.12
CA ALA A 88 -6.96 -17.41 4.10
C ALA A 88 -6.37 -16.05 4.47
N GLU A 89 -5.15 -15.79 4.03
CA GLU A 89 -4.52 -14.48 4.08
C GLU A 89 -4.70 -13.76 2.74
N ALA A 90 -5.26 -12.55 2.79
CA ALA A 90 -5.39 -11.63 1.67
C ALA A 90 -4.05 -10.92 1.43
N LEU A 91 -3.50 -11.12 0.24
CA LEU A 91 -2.18 -10.67 -0.15
C LEU A 91 -2.24 -9.85 -1.44
N CYS A 92 -1.88 -8.58 -1.35
CA CYS A 92 -1.84 -7.67 -2.48
C CYS A 92 -0.76 -8.10 -3.51
N ARG A 93 -1.06 -7.98 -4.80
CA ARG A 93 -0.18 -8.33 -5.93
C ARG A 93 -0.32 -7.27 -7.00
N TRP A 94 0.79 -6.76 -7.53
CA TRP A 94 0.77 -5.81 -8.63
C TRP A 94 1.36 -6.45 -9.88
N ASN A 95 0.51 -6.62 -10.90
CA ASN A 95 0.90 -7.06 -12.23
C ASN A 95 0.80 -5.86 -13.19
N SER A 96 1.92 -5.17 -13.39
CA SER A 96 1.99 -4.03 -14.29
C SER A 96 2.13 -4.48 -15.75
N PRO A 97 1.39 -3.89 -16.69
CA PRO A 97 1.59 -4.11 -18.13
C PRO A 97 2.98 -3.68 -18.60
N GLU A 98 3.55 -2.64 -17.97
CA GLU A 98 4.86 -2.09 -18.36
C GLU A 98 6.02 -2.81 -17.66
N LYS A 99 5.86 -3.14 -16.37
CA LYS A 99 6.96 -3.63 -15.52
C LYS A 99 6.84 -5.10 -15.11
N GLY A 100 5.80 -5.80 -15.56
CA GLY A 100 5.50 -7.16 -15.10
C GLY A 100 5.13 -7.18 -13.62
N PHE A 101 5.48 -8.26 -12.94
CA PHE A 101 5.21 -8.41 -11.51
C PHE A 101 6.06 -7.42 -10.69
N VAL A 102 5.38 -6.59 -9.88
CA VAL A 102 6.00 -5.68 -8.92
C VAL A 102 5.81 -6.26 -7.52
N PRO A 103 6.87 -6.70 -6.83
CA PRO A 103 6.77 -7.31 -5.51
C PRO A 103 6.16 -6.38 -4.45
N PRO A 104 5.32 -6.89 -3.52
CA PRO A 104 4.80 -6.12 -2.39
C PRO A 104 5.88 -5.45 -1.54
N ALA A 105 7.02 -6.13 -1.37
CA ALA A 105 8.17 -5.58 -0.67
C ALA A 105 8.78 -4.33 -1.33
N GLU A 106 8.49 -4.09 -2.62
CA GLU A 106 8.91 -2.86 -3.32
C GLU A 106 7.87 -1.75 -3.17
N PHE A 107 6.58 -2.04 -3.38
CA PHE A 107 5.57 -0.99 -3.49
C PHE A 107 4.90 -0.61 -2.17
N ILE A 108 4.83 -1.49 -1.18
CA ILE A 108 4.24 -1.18 0.14
C ILE A 108 5.07 -0.10 0.86
N PRO A 109 6.41 -0.21 0.98
CA PRO A 109 7.20 0.84 1.62
C PRO A 109 7.12 2.18 0.90
N VAL A 110 6.99 2.17 -0.43
CA VAL A 110 6.77 3.40 -1.20
C VAL A 110 5.40 3.98 -0.89
N ALA A 111 4.34 3.18 -0.84
CA ALA A 111 3.03 3.65 -0.44
C ALA A 111 3.03 4.28 0.96
N GLU A 112 3.72 3.66 1.93
CA GLU A 112 3.85 4.19 3.29
C GLU A 112 4.59 5.53 3.31
N THR A 113 5.78 5.59 2.72
CA THR A 113 6.60 6.81 2.70
C THR A 113 5.95 7.96 1.93
N CYS A 114 5.10 7.65 0.95
CA CYS A 114 4.41 8.63 0.13
C CYS A 114 3.01 9.00 0.66
N GLY A 115 2.56 8.39 1.77
CA GLY A 115 1.21 8.59 2.31
C GLY A 115 0.08 7.94 1.51
N LEU A 116 0.40 7.13 0.50
CA LEU A 116 -0.56 6.43 -0.36
C LEU A 116 -1.02 5.07 0.21
N ILE A 117 -0.50 4.70 1.39
CA ILE A 117 -0.85 3.44 2.06
C ILE A 117 -2.31 3.39 2.50
N ASN A 118 -2.92 4.54 2.77
CA ASN A 118 -4.33 4.62 3.16
C ASN A 118 -5.23 4.24 1.99
N GLU A 119 -4.97 4.76 0.79
CA GLU A 119 -5.72 4.42 -0.43
C GLU A 119 -5.51 2.97 -0.85
N LEU A 120 -4.26 2.50 -0.84
CA LEU A 120 -3.93 1.10 -1.15
C LEU A 120 -4.61 0.15 -0.15
N GLY A 121 -4.50 0.45 1.14
CA GLY A 121 -5.05 -0.37 2.20
C GLY A 121 -6.57 -0.38 2.20
N TYR A 122 -7.24 0.76 1.95
CA TYR A 122 -8.69 0.81 1.78
C TYR A 122 -9.16 -0.03 0.59
N PHE A 123 -8.45 0.03 -0.54
CA PHE A 123 -8.74 -0.83 -1.69
C PHE A 123 -8.65 -2.31 -1.33
N VAL A 124 -7.56 -2.73 -0.67
CA VAL A 124 -7.34 -4.13 -0.27
C VAL A 124 -8.42 -4.57 0.72
N LEU A 125 -8.74 -3.76 1.73
CA LEU A 125 -9.81 -4.05 2.70
C LEU A 125 -11.16 -4.25 2.01
N LYS A 126 -11.59 -3.25 1.24
CA LYS A 126 -12.89 -3.26 0.55
C LYS A 126 -13.01 -4.47 -0.39
N LYS A 127 -12.00 -4.71 -1.22
CA LYS A 127 -12.00 -5.83 -2.17
C LYS A 127 -12.02 -7.17 -1.43
N SER A 128 -11.20 -7.31 -0.39
CA SER A 128 -11.08 -8.58 0.35
C SER A 128 -12.34 -8.94 1.11
N ILE A 129 -12.97 -7.96 1.76
CA ILE A 129 -14.21 -8.15 2.52
C ILE A 129 -15.36 -8.53 1.56
N HIS A 130 -15.47 -7.82 0.44
CA HIS A 130 -16.48 -8.11 -0.59
C HIS A 130 -16.33 -9.51 -1.20
N GLU A 131 -15.11 -9.86 -1.64
CA GLU A 131 -14.84 -11.18 -2.21
C GLU A 131 -15.06 -12.29 -1.17
N PHE A 132 -14.72 -12.05 0.10
CA PHE A 132 -15.00 -13.00 1.17
C PHE A 132 -16.49 -13.23 1.42
N ALA A 133 -17.32 -12.19 1.41
CA ALA A 133 -18.78 -12.35 1.51
C ALA A 133 -19.33 -13.22 0.37
N ILE A 134 -18.88 -12.96 -0.86
CA ILE A 134 -19.24 -13.75 -2.04
C ILE A 134 -18.80 -15.21 -1.89
N TYR A 135 -17.55 -15.45 -1.48
CA TYR A 135 -17.03 -16.81 -1.34
C TYR A 135 -17.65 -17.56 -0.17
N LYS A 136 -17.93 -16.89 0.95
CA LYS A 136 -18.65 -17.49 2.09
C LYS A 136 -20.01 -18.00 1.64
N GLN A 137 -20.76 -17.20 0.86
CA GLN A 137 -22.07 -17.61 0.32
C GLN A 137 -21.96 -18.73 -0.73
N ARG A 138 -21.03 -18.61 -1.68
CA ARG A 138 -20.93 -19.54 -2.83
C ARG A 138 -20.30 -20.88 -2.49
N LEU A 139 -19.28 -20.87 -1.62
CA LEU A 139 -18.49 -22.06 -1.28
C LEU A 139 -18.93 -22.68 0.05
N GLY A 140 -19.83 -22.03 0.79
CA GLY A 140 -20.35 -22.53 2.07
C GLY A 140 -19.26 -22.63 3.15
N PHE A 141 -18.37 -21.64 3.21
CA PHE A 141 -17.35 -21.62 4.25
C PHE A 141 -17.99 -21.64 5.64
N SER A 142 -17.42 -22.45 6.54
CA SER A 142 -17.89 -22.51 7.92
C SER A 142 -17.73 -21.14 8.60
N ASP A 143 -18.53 -20.88 9.64
CA ASP A 143 -18.37 -19.67 10.46
C ASP A 143 -17.03 -19.60 11.20
N LYS A 144 -16.26 -20.69 11.22
CA LYS A 144 -14.89 -20.73 11.75
C LYS A 144 -13.83 -20.34 10.72
N PHE A 145 -14.21 -20.08 9.46
CA PHE A 145 -13.26 -19.67 8.44
C PHE A 145 -12.88 -18.21 8.68
N ILE A 146 -11.58 -17.95 8.85
CA ILE A 146 -11.06 -16.61 9.15
C ILE A 146 -10.36 -16.04 7.92
N LEU A 147 -10.74 -14.81 7.54
CA LEU A 147 -9.99 -14.02 6.58
C LEU A 147 -9.00 -13.11 7.31
N HIS A 148 -7.71 -13.24 6.99
CA HIS A 148 -6.67 -12.36 7.50
C HIS A 148 -6.36 -11.27 6.46
N ILE A 149 -6.40 -10.00 6.86
CA ILE A 149 -6.03 -8.86 6.02
C ILE A 149 -4.89 -8.10 6.71
N ASN A 150 -3.81 -7.85 5.98
CA ASN A 150 -2.67 -7.08 6.48
C ASN A 150 -3.01 -5.58 6.56
N VAL A 151 -2.60 -4.94 7.64
CA VAL A 151 -2.82 -3.51 7.90
C VAL A 151 -1.50 -2.86 8.27
N SER A 152 -1.19 -1.73 7.64
CA SER A 152 0.00 -0.94 7.97
C SER A 152 -0.17 -0.18 9.30
N PRO A 153 0.90 -0.01 10.11
CA PRO A 153 0.86 0.83 11.31
C PRO A 153 0.37 2.26 11.05
N TRP A 154 0.62 2.82 9.86
CA TRP A 154 0.14 4.15 9.49
C TRP A 154 -1.38 4.20 9.38
N GLN A 155 -2.01 3.15 8.83
CA GLN A 155 -3.47 3.06 8.76
C GLN A 155 -4.09 2.94 10.15
N LEU A 156 -3.46 2.21 11.07
CA LEU A 156 -3.95 2.10 12.46
C LEU A 156 -3.95 3.43 13.21
N ASN A 157 -3.10 4.39 12.79
CA ASN A 157 -3.06 5.73 13.35
C ASN A 157 -4.07 6.70 12.68
N GLU A 158 -4.78 6.28 11.63
CA GLU A 158 -5.81 7.11 11.01
C GLU A 158 -7.04 7.21 11.94
N PRO A 159 -7.51 8.42 12.29
CA PRO A 159 -8.54 8.61 13.31
C PRO A 159 -9.86 7.86 13.09
N LEU A 160 -10.20 7.52 11.83
CA LEU A 160 -11.45 6.86 11.46
C LEU A 160 -11.25 5.44 10.91
N PHE A 161 -10.08 4.85 11.12
CA PHE A 161 -9.75 3.54 10.57
C PHE A 161 -10.71 2.45 11.07
N TYR A 162 -10.96 2.43 12.39
CA TYR A 162 -11.85 1.44 13.00
C TYR A 162 -13.28 1.55 12.45
N GLU A 163 -13.83 2.76 12.39
CA GLU A 163 -15.16 3.04 11.88
C GLU A 163 -15.27 2.61 10.41
N CYS A 164 -14.27 2.93 9.60
CA CYS A 164 -14.22 2.56 8.20
C CYS A 164 -14.23 1.04 8.00
N VAL A 165 -13.40 0.30 8.74
CA VAL A 165 -13.36 -1.17 8.66
C VAL A 165 -14.67 -1.79 9.12
N ARG A 166 -15.23 -1.30 10.23
CA ARG A 166 -16.52 -1.76 10.75
C ARG A 166 -17.64 -1.56 9.73
N GLU A 167 -17.72 -0.39 9.12
CA GLU A 167 -18.71 -0.08 8.07
C GLU A 167 -18.56 -0.99 6.85
N LEU A 168 -17.32 -1.29 6.41
CA LEU A 168 -17.09 -2.22 5.31
C LEU A 168 -17.60 -3.63 5.63
N ILE A 169 -17.30 -4.15 6.83
CA ILE A 169 -17.76 -5.48 7.27
C ILE A 169 -19.29 -5.53 7.36
N GLU A 170 -19.90 -4.52 8.00
CA GLU A 170 -21.35 -4.43 8.16
C GLU A 170 -22.08 -4.30 6.81
N SER A 171 -21.50 -3.56 5.86
CA SER A 171 -22.09 -3.36 4.52
C SER A 171 -22.22 -4.66 3.72
N GLU A 172 -21.37 -5.64 4.00
CA GLU A 172 -21.37 -6.97 3.38
C GLU A 172 -22.09 -8.02 4.25
N SER A 173 -22.79 -7.59 5.32
CA SER A 173 -23.49 -8.46 6.27
C SER A 173 -22.57 -9.52 6.91
N LEU A 174 -21.31 -9.16 7.12
CA LEU A 174 -20.33 -9.99 7.82
C LEU A 174 -20.26 -9.61 9.30
N TYR A 175 -19.63 -10.48 10.09
CA TYR A 175 -19.36 -10.24 11.50
C TYR A 175 -17.84 -10.26 11.74
N PRO A 176 -17.31 -9.33 12.56
CA PRO A 176 -15.89 -9.29 12.92
C PRO A 176 -15.45 -10.48 13.78
#